data_AF-A0A536AXG5-F1
#
_entry.id   AF-A0A536AXG5-F1
#
_cell.length_a   1.000
_cell.length_b   1.000
_cell.length_c   1.000
_cell.angle_alpha   90.00
_cell.angle_beta   90.00
_cell.angle_gamma   90.00
#
_symmetry.space_group_name_H-M   'P 1'
#
loop_
_entity.id
_entity.type
_entity.pdbx_description
1 polymer ?
#
loop_
_entity_poly.entity_id
_entity_poly.type
_entity_poly.pdbx_seq_one_letter_code
_entity_poly.pdbx_strand_id
1 'polypeptide(L)'
;MLSWYQDGPTSTTWYSSLTRGSCYRRHMARQTSAAVIERKTRLDGTVSEYRCERLSLEVGRRAILRYAMDRNWVIGDTGVVLRPGQITVAHYWNDRPYNVYHWIDGARTIAYYCNIASDTIIREDLVGYTDLVVDVLLRPSGETVVLDEEELPPDLAPALRIHIARALETIASGPRRLVAEIERETRAALRA
;
A
#
# COMPACT_ATOMS: atom_id res chain seq x y z
N MET A 1 32.19 -34.69 -34.50
CA MET A 1 31.23 -35.80 -34.31
C MET A 1 30.17 -35.28 -33.33
N LEU A 2 29.31 -34.35 -33.73
CA LEU A 2 28.04 -34.55 -34.45
C LEU A 2 27.22 -35.71 -33.87
N SER A 3 26.17 -35.38 -33.11
CA SER A 3 24.86 -36.00 -33.26
C SER A 3 23.77 -35.07 -32.71
N TRP A 4 22.96 -34.56 -33.62
CA TRP A 4 21.66 -33.92 -33.41
C TRP A 4 20.60 -34.89 -33.95
N TYR A 5 19.46 -35.06 -33.27
CA TYR A 5 18.08 -34.98 -33.81
C TYR A 5 17.05 -35.29 -32.68
N GLN A 6 16.29 -34.30 -32.17
CA GLN A 6 14.86 -33.94 -32.43
C GLN A 6 13.85 -34.96 -31.85
N ASP A 7 12.78 -34.56 -31.13
CA ASP A 7 11.70 -33.62 -31.49
C ASP A 7 11.14 -32.80 -30.29
N GLY A 8 10.62 -31.59 -30.55
CA GLY A 8 9.71 -30.83 -29.66
C GLY A 8 8.23 -31.04 -30.06
N PRO A 9 7.27 -30.13 -29.80
CA PRO A 9 7.18 -29.07 -28.78
C PRO A 9 5.87 -29.15 -27.94
N THR A 10 5.82 -28.54 -26.76
CA THR A 10 4.55 -28.02 -26.20
C THR A 10 4.76 -26.62 -25.64
N SER A 11 4.20 -25.68 -26.39
CA SER A 11 3.95 -24.30 -26.01
C SER A 11 3.15 -24.23 -24.72
N THR A 12 3.65 -23.48 -23.74
CA THR A 12 2.78 -22.83 -22.76
C THR A 12 3.08 -21.35 -22.77
N THR A 13 2.42 -20.68 -23.71
CA THR A 13 2.34 -19.23 -23.78
C THR A 13 1.34 -18.78 -22.72
N TRP A 14 1.81 -18.23 -21.59
CA TRP A 14 0.90 -17.55 -20.66
C TRP A 14 0.73 -16.09 -21.11
N TYR A 15 -0.27 -15.88 -21.96
CA TYR A 15 -0.75 -14.54 -22.30
C TYR A 15 -1.38 -13.89 -21.07
N SER A 16 -0.68 -12.88 -20.55
CA SER A 16 -1.30 -11.76 -19.85
C SER A 16 -2.35 -11.12 -20.79
N SER A 17 -3.61 -11.10 -20.35
CA SER A 17 -4.65 -10.29 -20.99
C SER A 17 -5.63 -9.77 -19.95
N LEU A 18 -5.39 -8.51 -19.58
CA LEU A 18 -6.37 -7.42 -19.62
C LEU A 18 -7.82 -7.79 -19.25
N THR A 19 -8.24 -7.41 -18.05
CA THR A 19 -9.62 -6.93 -17.84
C THR A 19 -9.59 -5.46 -17.46
N ARG A 20 -9.71 -4.61 -18.49
CA ARG A 20 -10.22 -3.25 -18.34
C ARG A 20 -11.67 -3.36 -17.84
N GLY A 21 -11.98 -2.71 -16.72
CA GLY A 21 -13.32 -2.66 -16.15
C GLY A 21 -13.54 -1.34 -15.41
N SER A 22 -14.05 -0.36 -16.15
CA SER A 22 -14.40 0.99 -15.74
C SER A 22 -15.64 1.05 -14.80
N CYS A 23 -15.57 1.98 -13.84
CA CYS A 23 -16.66 2.78 -13.23
C CYS A 23 -17.84 2.13 -12.46
N TYR A 24 -17.87 2.45 -11.16
CA TYR A 24 -18.98 2.86 -10.28
C TYR A 24 -20.32 2.10 -10.26
N ARG A 25 -20.72 1.67 -9.06
CA ARG A 25 -22.13 1.68 -8.63
C ARG A 25 -22.27 2.03 -7.13
N ARG A 26 -23.10 3.03 -6.87
CA ARG A 26 -23.49 3.64 -5.58
C ARG A 26 -23.96 2.61 -4.55
N HIS A 27 -23.49 2.78 -3.32
CA HIS A 27 -24.36 2.69 -2.14
C HIS A 27 -24.30 4.03 -1.42
N MET A 28 -25.39 4.80 -1.49
CA MET A 28 -25.49 6.09 -0.78
C MET A 28 -25.87 5.83 0.67
N ALA A 29 -24.88 5.86 1.55
CA ALA A 29 -25.04 6.29 2.93
C ALA A 29 -24.37 7.66 3.05
N ARG A 30 -25.04 8.60 3.73
CA ARG A 30 -24.60 10.00 3.93
C ARG A 30 -23.10 10.07 4.26
N GLN A 31 -22.30 10.65 3.36
CA GLN A 31 -20.93 11.05 3.66
C GLN A 31 -20.73 12.51 3.23
N THR A 32 -20.66 13.37 4.23
CA THR A 32 -20.35 14.80 4.13
C THR A 32 -18.84 15.06 4.15
N SER A 33 -18.01 14.15 3.62
CA SER A 33 -16.58 14.40 3.46
C SER A 33 -16.23 14.46 1.97
N ALA A 34 -15.44 15.46 1.61
CA ALA A 34 -14.89 15.58 0.26
C ALA A 34 -14.02 14.36 -0.03
N ALA A 35 -14.19 13.77 -1.22
CA ALA A 35 -13.36 12.65 -1.64
C ALA A 35 -11.98 13.16 -2.04
N VAL A 36 -10.94 12.43 -1.64
CA VAL A 36 -9.54 12.65 -2.03
C VAL A 36 -9.10 11.45 -2.85
N ILE A 37 -8.37 11.69 -3.93
CA ILE A 37 -7.75 10.63 -4.72
C ILE A 37 -6.43 10.24 -4.08
N GLU A 38 -6.26 8.97 -3.76
CA GLU A 38 -4.94 8.37 -3.55
C GLU A 38 -4.37 7.95 -4.91
N ARG A 39 -3.13 8.35 -5.22
CA ARG A 39 -2.43 7.97 -6.46
C ARG A 39 -1.09 7.31 -6.12
N LYS A 40 -0.99 6.02 -6.44
CA LYS A 40 0.23 5.21 -6.32
C LYS A 40 0.89 5.11 -7.69
N THR A 41 2.12 5.59 -7.82
CA THR A 41 2.94 5.45 -9.05
C THR A 41 4.05 4.46 -8.77
N ARG A 42 4.11 3.35 -9.51
CA ARG A 42 5.19 2.35 -9.40
C ARG A 42 6.47 2.81 -10.11
N LEU A 43 7.58 2.12 -9.83
CA LEU A 43 8.88 2.36 -10.48
C LEU A 43 8.84 2.23 -12.01
N ASP A 44 7.95 1.39 -12.55
CA ASP A 44 7.73 1.23 -13.99
C ASP A 44 6.84 2.34 -14.60
N GLY A 45 6.39 3.30 -13.80
CA GLY A 45 5.48 4.37 -14.18
C GLY A 45 4.00 3.98 -14.18
N THR A 46 3.64 2.74 -13.85
CA THR A 46 2.25 2.30 -13.74
C THR A 46 1.56 3.03 -12.59
N VAL A 47 0.37 3.58 -12.87
CA VAL A 47 -0.42 4.34 -11.90
C VAL A 47 -1.67 3.59 -11.47
N SER A 48 -1.91 3.54 -10.15
CA SER A 48 -3.18 3.13 -9.54
C SER A 48 -3.80 4.30 -8.81
N GLU A 49 -5.12 4.48 -8.94
CA GLU A 49 -5.87 5.52 -8.24
C GLU A 49 -7.03 4.94 -7.43
N TYR A 50 -7.22 5.49 -6.23
CA TYR A 50 -8.29 5.09 -5.32
C TYR A 50 -9.05 6.31 -4.84
N ARG A 51 -10.39 6.24 -4.92
CA ARG A 51 -11.25 7.30 -4.37
C ARG A 51 -11.46 7.03 -2.89
N CYS A 52 -10.93 7.91 -2.06
CA CYS A 52 -10.93 7.73 -0.62
C CYS A 52 -11.77 8.80 0.08
N GLU A 53 -12.30 8.42 1.23
CA GLU A 53 -12.92 9.32 2.18
C GLU A 53 -11.82 10.08 2.94
N ARG A 54 -11.93 11.41 3.01
CA ARG A 54 -11.01 12.24 3.79
C ARG A 54 -11.41 12.23 5.26
N LEU A 55 -10.55 11.69 6.14
CA LEU A 55 -10.74 11.77 7.60
C LEU A 55 -9.99 12.96 8.20
N SER A 56 -8.75 13.20 7.76
CA SER A 56 -7.93 14.34 8.18
C SER A 56 -7.01 14.77 7.04
N LEU A 57 -6.80 16.07 6.87
CA LEU A 57 -5.98 16.62 5.80
C LEU A 57 -5.31 17.92 6.25
N GLU A 58 -3.97 17.90 6.29
CA GLU A 58 -3.10 19.06 6.33
C GLU A 58 -2.31 19.10 5.01
N VAL A 59 -2.74 19.97 4.09
CA VAL A 59 -2.10 20.14 2.78
C VAL A 59 -0.60 20.36 2.92
N GLY A 60 0.18 19.65 2.10
CA GLY A 60 1.64 19.71 2.07
C GLY A 60 2.33 19.00 3.23
N ARG A 61 1.61 18.41 4.19
CA ARG A 61 2.21 17.82 5.39
C ARG A 61 1.72 16.41 5.70
N ARG A 62 0.41 16.24 5.91
CA ARG A 62 -0.14 14.99 6.44
C ARG A 62 -1.57 14.73 5.97
N ALA A 63 -1.90 13.47 5.72
CA ALA A 63 -3.27 13.06 5.42
C ALA A 63 -3.63 11.75 6.14
N ILE A 64 -4.91 11.60 6.49
CA ILE A 64 -5.51 10.34 6.90
C ILE A 64 -6.74 10.12 6.03
N LEU A 65 -6.70 9.04 5.26
CA LEU A 65 -7.77 8.65 4.33
C LEU A 65 -8.42 7.35 4.79
N ARG A 66 -9.67 7.13 4.38
CA ARG A 66 -10.40 5.90 4.63
C ARG A 66 -10.94 5.34 3.33
N TYR A 67 -10.82 4.03 3.16
CA TYR A 67 -11.55 3.30 2.13
C TYR A 67 -11.95 1.91 2.65
N ALA A 68 -13.06 1.39 2.13
CA ALA A 68 -13.49 0.03 2.41
C ALA A 68 -12.94 -0.90 1.33
N MET A 69 -12.39 -2.04 1.75
CA MET A 69 -11.99 -3.11 0.85
C MET A 69 -13.19 -3.56 0.02
N ASP A 70 -13.01 -3.69 -1.29
CA ASP A 70 -14.06 -4.08 -2.25
C ASP A 70 -13.89 -5.51 -2.76
N ARG A 71 -12.72 -6.12 -2.53
CA ARG A 71 -12.37 -7.47 -2.95
C ARG A 71 -11.47 -8.16 -1.94
N ASN A 72 -11.29 -9.46 -2.11
CA ASN A 72 -10.29 -10.19 -1.34
C ASN A 72 -8.88 -9.78 -1.79
N TRP A 73 -7.98 -9.61 -0.83
CA TRP A 73 -6.56 -9.40 -1.10
C TRP A 73 -5.72 -10.24 -0.14
N VAL A 74 -4.95 -11.17 -0.70
CA VAL A 74 -3.97 -11.98 0.04
C VAL A 74 -2.65 -11.23 0.06
N ILE A 75 -2.04 -11.10 1.24
CA ILE A 75 -0.80 -10.35 1.43
C ILE A 75 0.38 -11.32 1.47
N GLY A 76 1.03 -11.52 0.32
CA GLY A 76 2.11 -12.50 0.15
C GLY A 76 1.80 -13.86 0.80
N ASP A 77 2.82 -14.48 1.39
CA ASP A 77 2.70 -15.73 2.15
C ASP A 77 2.47 -15.49 3.66
N THR A 78 2.03 -14.29 4.04
CA THR A 78 1.86 -13.92 5.45
C THR A 78 0.62 -14.60 6.08
N GLY A 79 -0.32 -15.08 5.27
CA GLY A 79 -1.60 -15.58 5.75
C GLY A 79 -2.58 -14.47 6.18
N VAL A 80 -2.21 -13.19 6.02
CA VAL A 80 -3.16 -12.07 6.12
C VAL A 80 -4.01 -12.03 4.85
N VAL A 81 -5.34 -12.05 5.03
CA VAL A 81 -6.31 -11.92 3.94
C VAL A 81 -7.28 -10.80 4.29
N LEU A 82 -7.24 -9.74 3.48
CA LEU A 82 -8.22 -8.67 3.52
C LEU A 82 -9.47 -9.09 2.75
N ARG A 83 -10.64 -8.74 3.28
CA ARG A 83 -11.95 -9.14 2.76
C ARG A 83 -12.83 -7.91 2.50
N PRO A 84 -13.78 -8.00 1.57
CA PRO A 84 -14.75 -6.93 1.34
C PRO A 84 -15.40 -6.44 2.63
N GLY A 85 -15.53 -5.12 2.77
CA GLY A 85 -16.12 -4.46 3.94
C GLY A 85 -15.14 -4.18 5.09
N GLN A 86 -13.97 -4.82 5.12
CA GLN A 86 -12.90 -4.41 6.04
C GLN A 86 -12.39 -3.02 5.65
N ILE A 87 -11.89 -2.27 6.63
CA ILE A 87 -11.56 -0.86 6.44
C ILE A 87 -10.05 -0.69 6.43
N THR A 88 -9.58 0.08 5.48
CA THR A 88 -8.25 0.68 5.51
C THR A 88 -8.35 2.09 6.03
N VAL A 89 -7.55 2.41 7.04
CA VAL A 89 -7.24 3.78 7.44
C VAL A 89 -5.78 4.06 7.07
N ALA A 90 -5.59 4.84 6.01
CA ALA A 90 -4.29 5.10 5.41
C ALA A 90 -3.71 6.41 5.92
N HIS A 91 -2.47 6.39 6.38
CA HIS A 91 -1.73 7.53 6.91
C HIS A 91 -0.58 7.90 6.00
N TYR A 92 -0.49 9.19 5.66
CA TYR A 92 0.52 9.72 4.75
C TYR A 92 1.21 10.93 5.38
N TRP A 93 2.50 11.05 5.07
CA TRP A 93 3.33 12.18 5.48
C TRP A 93 4.22 12.59 4.31
N ASN A 94 4.46 13.89 4.16
CA ASN A 94 5.43 14.38 3.17
C ASN A 94 6.89 14.20 3.62
N ASP A 95 7.11 14.01 4.93
CA ASP A 95 8.43 13.97 5.57
C ASP A 95 8.83 12.56 6.06
N ARG A 96 8.04 11.53 5.73
CA ARG A 96 8.38 10.12 6.02
C ARG A 96 8.60 9.33 4.73
N PRO A 97 9.55 8.37 4.74
CA PRO A 97 9.84 7.55 3.57
C PRO A 97 8.87 6.36 3.42
N TYR A 98 7.66 6.48 3.98
CA TYR A 98 6.61 5.46 3.91
C TYR A 98 5.24 6.06 4.21
N ASN A 99 4.21 5.37 3.74
CA ASN A 99 2.83 5.53 4.22
C ASN A 99 2.41 4.27 4.99
N VAL A 100 1.37 4.35 5.83
CA VAL A 100 0.92 3.21 6.64
C VAL A 100 -0.56 2.96 6.45
N TYR A 101 -0.92 1.75 6.02
CA TYR A 101 -2.29 1.26 6.03
C TYR A 101 -2.56 0.52 7.33
N HIS A 102 -3.50 1.04 8.12
CA HIS A 102 -4.04 0.34 9.27
C HIS A 102 -5.30 -0.40 8.83
N TRP A 103 -5.23 -1.73 8.75
CA TRP A 103 -6.35 -2.56 8.37
C TRP A 103 -7.15 -2.99 9.60
N ILE A 104 -8.44 -2.73 9.58
CA ILE A 104 -9.35 -2.98 10.71
C ILE A 104 -10.61 -3.74 10.25
N ASP A 105 -11.08 -4.60 11.14
CA ASP A 105 -12.32 -5.37 11.02
C ASP A 105 -13.20 -5.08 12.25
N GLY A 106 -14.14 -4.16 12.10
CA GLY A 106 -14.85 -3.57 13.23
C GLY A 106 -13.87 -2.89 14.20
N ALA A 107 -13.80 -3.39 15.44
CA ALA A 107 -12.88 -2.88 16.47
C ALA A 107 -11.51 -3.60 16.49
N ARG A 108 -11.33 -4.65 15.67
CA ARG A 108 -10.12 -5.47 15.67
C ARG A 108 -9.13 -4.95 14.63
N THR A 109 -7.89 -4.71 15.04
CA THR A 109 -6.77 -4.54 14.11
C THR A 109 -6.42 -5.88 13.45
N ILE A 110 -6.34 -5.87 12.12
CA ILE A 110 -5.82 -6.99 11.32
C ILE A 110 -4.30 -6.91 11.29
N ALA A 111 -3.75 -5.80 10.78
CA ALA A 111 -2.32 -5.54 10.70
C ALA A 111 -2.05 -4.06 10.34
N TYR A 112 -0.77 -3.70 10.34
CA TYR A 112 -0.24 -2.44 9.83
C TYR A 112 0.67 -2.74 8.65
N TYR A 113 0.42 -2.10 7.53
CA TYR A 113 1.21 -2.27 6.32
C TYR A 113 1.92 -0.97 6.00
N CYS A 114 3.24 -0.96 6.17
CA CYS A 114 4.08 0.20 5.89
C CYS A 114 4.61 0.07 4.47
N ASN A 115 4.10 0.92 3.58
CA ASN A 115 4.55 0.97 2.20
C ASN A 115 5.69 1.96 2.04
N ILE A 116 6.86 1.45 1.63
CA ILE A 116 8.05 2.29 1.42
C ILE A 116 7.82 3.15 0.18
N ALA A 117 7.87 4.46 0.38
CA ALA A 117 7.46 5.43 -0.62
C ALA A 117 8.43 6.62 -0.69
N SER A 118 8.35 7.33 -1.82
CA SER A 118 9.04 8.59 -2.04
C SER A 118 8.11 9.60 -2.74
N ASP A 119 8.53 10.85 -2.81
CA ASP A 119 7.82 11.94 -3.51
C ASP A 119 6.35 12.11 -3.07
N THR A 120 6.07 11.90 -1.78
CA THR A 120 4.71 12.05 -1.25
C THR A 120 4.25 13.51 -1.35
N ILE A 121 3.21 13.73 -2.14
CA ILE A 121 2.52 15.01 -2.30
C ILE A 121 1.13 14.93 -1.68
N ILE A 122 0.76 15.97 -0.94
CA ILE A 122 -0.54 16.05 -0.26
C ILE A 122 -1.18 17.38 -0.66
N ARG A 123 -2.31 17.33 -1.35
CA ARG A 123 -3.12 18.45 -1.84
C ARG A 123 -4.57 18.29 -1.39
N GLU A 124 -5.40 19.27 -1.69
CA GLU A 124 -6.82 19.29 -1.28
C GLU A 124 -7.61 18.07 -1.80
N ASP A 125 -7.28 17.60 -3.00
CA ASP A 125 -7.99 16.56 -3.74
C ASP A 125 -7.13 15.33 -4.07
N LEU A 126 -5.84 15.34 -3.71
CA LEU A 126 -4.87 14.32 -4.09
C LEU A 126 -3.87 14.04 -2.96
N VAL A 127 -3.68 12.76 -2.67
CA VAL A 127 -2.49 12.23 -2.01
C VAL A 127 -1.77 11.34 -3.03
N GLY A 128 -0.61 11.77 -3.50
CA GLY A 128 0.17 11.04 -4.49
C GLY A 128 1.54 10.65 -3.96
N TYR A 129 2.08 9.51 -4.39
CA TYR A 129 3.43 9.08 -4.02
C TYR A 129 4.00 8.09 -5.04
N THR A 130 5.32 7.96 -5.02
CA THR A 130 6.07 6.93 -5.74
C THR A 130 6.25 5.72 -4.82
N ASP A 131 5.77 4.58 -5.27
CA ASP A 131 5.86 3.28 -4.59
C ASP A 131 7.20 2.62 -4.88
N LEU A 132 7.92 2.22 -3.83
CA LEU A 132 9.26 1.66 -3.96
C LEU A 132 9.28 0.14 -3.80
N VAL A 133 8.13 -0.50 -4.06
CA VAL A 133 7.92 -1.96 -4.14
C VAL A 133 8.04 -2.69 -2.80
N VAL A 134 9.03 -2.35 -1.97
CA VAL A 134 9.23 -2.98 -0.67
C VAL A 134 8.19 -2.49 0.32
N ASP A 135 7.65 -3.41 1.11
CA ASP A 135 6.68 -3.14 2.16
C ASP A 135 7.09 -3.81 3.48
N VAL A 136 6.54 -3.34 4.61
CA VAL A 136 6.73 -3.94 5.93
C VAL A 136 5.39 -4.18 6.60
N LEU A 137 5.07 -5.44 6.88
CA LEU A 137 3.91 -5.85 7.64
C LEU A 137 4.25 -5.92 9.14
N LEU A 138 3.57 -5.14 9.95
CA LEU A 138 3.60 -5.23 11.41
C LEU A 138 2.31 -5.88 11.91
N ARG A 139 2.43 -6.93 12.72
CA ARG A 139 1.28 -7.61 13.32
C ARG A 139 0.99 -7.10 14.73
N PRO A 140 -0.28 -7.19 15.19
CA PRO A 140 -0.62 -6.94 16.59
C PRO A 140 0.16 -7.81 17.59
N SER A 141 0.62 -9.01 17.17
CA SER A 141 1.49 -9.88 17.97
C SER A 141 2.88 -9.30 18.22
N GLY A 142 3.28 -8.26 17.48
CA GLY A 142 4.61 -7.66 17.50
C GLY A 142 5.57 -8.22 16.45
N GLU A 143 5.14 -9.20 15.65
CA GLU A 143 5.90 -9.70 14.50
C GLU A 143 6.06 -8.60 13.44
N THR A 144 7.25 -8.54 12.83
CA THR A 144 7.61 -7.62 11.74
C THR A 144 8.12 -8.44 10.56
N VAL A 145 7.52 -8.26 9.38
CA VAL A 145 7.86 -9.01 8.17
C VAL A 145 8.11 -8.02 7.05
N VAL A 146 9.28 -8.10 6.40
CA VAL A 146 9.56 -7.35 5.17
C VAL A 146 9.02 -8.16 3.99
N LEU A 147 8.41 -7.48 3.03
CA LEU A 147 7.75 -8.05 1.87
C LEU A 147 8.34 -7.50 0.57
N ASP A 148 8.28 -8.32 -0.47
CA ASP A 148 8.51 -7.95 -1.87
C ASP A 148 9.92 -7.38 -2.15
N GLU A 149 10.93 -7.69 -1.33
CA GLU A 149 12.34 -7.29 -1.56
C GLU A 149 12.88 -7.88 -2.86
N GLU A 150 12.44 -9.08 -3.20
CA GLU A 150 12.79 -9.79 -4.43
C GLU A 150 12.23 -9.16 -5.70
N GLU A 151 11.19 -8.31 -5.57
CA GLU A 151 10.59 -7.60 -6.71
C GLU A 151 11.38 -6.33 -7.09
N LEU A 152 12.40 -5.95 -6.30
CA LEU A 152 13.23 -4.79 -6.61
C LEU A 152 13.98 -4.98 -7.93
N PRO A 153 13.93 -3.98 -8.84
CA PRO A 153 14.62 -4.10 -10.12
C PRO A 153 16.15 -4.14 -9.90
N PRO A 154 16.89 -4.97 -10.65
CA PRO A 154 18.34 -5.10 -10.51
C PRO A 154 19.08 -3.80 -10.82
N ASP A 155 18.54 -2.99 -11.74
CA ASP A 155 19.07 -1.70 -12.18
C ASP A 155 18.55 -0.50 -11.37
N LEU A 156 17.88 -0.74 -10.22
CA LEU A 156 17.39 0.33 -9.36
C LEU A 156 18.51 1.31 -8.97
N ALA A 157 18.24 2.60 -9.15
CA ALA A 157 19.17 3.68 -8.85
C ALA A 157 19.73 3.57 -7.41
N PRO A 158 21.05 3.77 -7.20
CA PRO A 158 21.65 3.64 -5.86
C PRO A 158 21.01 4.53 -4.80
N ALA A 159 20.58 5.74 -5.17
CA ALA A 159 19.90 6.66 -4.25
C ALA A 159 18.58 6.07 -3.71
N LEU A 160 17.80 5.38 -4.55
CA LEU A 160 16.56 4.72 -4.14
C LEU A 160 16.85 3.52 -3.24
N ARG A 161 17.91 2.75 -3.50
CA ARG A 161 18.34 1.66 -2.61
C ARG A 161 18.69 2.18 -1.21
N ILE A 162 19.43 3.28 -1.13
CA ILE A 162 19.76 3.93 0.16
C ILE A 162 18.50 4.45 0.86
N HIS A 163 17.57 5.03 0.10
CA HIS A 163 16.28 5.50 0.63
C HIS A 163 15.47 4.36 1.24
N ILE A 164 15.32 3.24 0.51
CA ILE A 164 14.63 2.03 0.99
C ILE A 164 15.29 1.50 2.26
N ALA A 165 16.62 1.34 2.27
CA ALA A 165 17.35 0.84 3.44
C ALA A 165 17.13 1.71 4.69
N ARG A 166 17.15 3.04 4.54
CA ARG A 166 16.86 3.98 5.65
C ARG A 166 15.42 3.92 6.11
N ALA A 167 14.48 3.73 5.19
CA ALA A 167 13.07 3.58 5.52
C ALA A 167 12.83 2.31 6.35
N LEU A 168 13.42 1.18 5.93
CA LEU A 168 13.39 -0.07 6.67
C LEU A 168 14.03 0.06 8.06
N GLU A 169 15.20 0.69 8.16
CA GLU A 169 15.87 0.96 9.44
C GLU A 169 15.00 1.82 10.37
N THR A 170 14.34 2.85 9.82
CA THR A 170 13.44 3.73 10.58
C THR A 170 12.27 2.94 11.17
N ILE A 171 11.66 2.04 10.40
CA ILE A 171 10.54 1.21 10.87
C ILE A 171 11.03 0.19 11.91
N ALA A 172 12.13 -0.51 11.60
CA ALA A 172 12.70 -1.55 12.46
C ALA A 172 13.18 -1.03 13.82
N SER A 173 13.62 0.23 13.88
CA SER A 173 14.09 0.86 15.11
C SER A 173 12.96 1.16 16.13
N GLY A 174 11.70 1.15 15.71
CA GLY A 174 10.59 1.54 16.58
C GLY A 174 9.20 1.01 16.21
N PRO A 175 9.01 -0.28 15.89
CA PRO A 175 7.73 -0.79 15.37
C PRO A 175 6.60 -0.62 16.39
N ARG A 176 6.85 -0.86 17.68
CA ARG A 176 5.83 -0.68 18.74
C ARG A 176 5.40 0.77 18.90
N ARG A 177 6.33 1.71 18.77
CA ARG A 177 6.03 3.15 18.85
C ARG A 177 5.20 3.58 17.65
N LEU A 178 5.56 3.13 16.46
CA LEU A 178 4.81 3.37 15.23
C LEU A 178 3.38 2.82 15.36
N VAL A 179 3.21 1.57 15.75
CA VAL A 179 1.88 0.95 15.97
C VAL A 179 1.02 1.76 16.95
N ALA A 180 1.56 2.14 18.10
CA ALA A 180 0.82 2.92 19.10
C ALA A 180 0.42 4.31 18.59
N GLU A 181 1.27 4.93 17.76
CA GLU A 181 0.95 6.18 17.07
C GLU A 181 -0.21 6.01 16.09
N ILE A 182 -0.12 5.01 15.21
CA ILE A 182 -1.14 4.71 14.20
C ILE A 182 -2.48 4.39 14.83
N GLU A 183 -2.52 3.56 15.87
CA GLU A 183 -3.77 3.24 16.58
C GLU A 183 -4.42 4.48 17.19
N ARG A 184 -3.61 5.33 17.85
CA ARG A 184 -4.11 6.56 18.48
C ARG A 184 -4.73 7.48 17.43
N GLU A 185 -4.05 7.66 16.31
CA GLU A 185 -4.43 8.60 15.26
C GLU A 185 -5.59 8.08 14.43
N THR A 186 -5.61 6.79 14.08
CA THR A 186 -6.77 6.13 13.47
C THR A 186 -8.01 6.31 14.36
N ARG A 187 -7.88 6.09 15.67
CA ARG A 187 -9.00 6.20 16.61
C ARG A 187 -9.48 7.64 16.78
N ALA A 188 -8.59 8.63 16.67
CA ALA A 188 -8.97 10.04 16.67
C ALA A 188 -9.69 10.42 15.37
N ALA A 189 -9.15 10.01 14.23
CA ALA A 189 -9.68 10.33 12.91
C ALA A 189 -11.06 9.70 12.63
N LEU A 190 -11.31 8.48 13.12
CA LEU A 190 -12.61 7.81 12.98
C LEU A 190 -13.72 8.38 13.90
N ARG A 191 -13.37 9.27 14.83
CA ARG A 191 -14.32 9.91 15.76
C ARG A 191 -14.67 11.35 15.40
N ALA A 192 -13.91 11.97 14.51
CA ALA A 192 -14.13 13.33 14.03
C ALA A 192 -15.27 13.37 12.99
#